data_AF-A0A7J5XZC2-F1
#
_entry.id   AF-A0A7J5XZC2-F1
#
_cell.length_a   1.000
_cell.length_b   1.000
_cell.length_c   1.000
_cell.angle_alpha   90.00
_cell.angle_beta   90.00
_cell.angle_gamma   90.00
#
_symmetry.space_group_name_H-M   'P 1'
#
loop_
_entity.id
_entity.type
_entity.pdbx_description
1 polymer ?
#
loop_
_entity_poly.entity_id
_entity_poly.type
_entity_poly.pdbx_seq_one_letter_code
_entity_poly.pdbx_strand_id
1 'polypeptide(L)'
;MTLLSLLLTYPRVRQCSMQQSLTILVPRVWPFLRHTISSVRRAALETLFTLLSKADESCAMWINPILQDMLRHMFQSCILESNEEILELIQKVWMELLSQAPHQFVVAASCPWMGAWLCLMMQASQIPIDVNMLLEVKAL
;
A
#
# COMPACT_ATOMS: atom_id res chain seq x y z
N MET A 1 -17.95 -30.35 -1.30
CA MET A 1 -18.08 -29.04 -2.00
C MET A 1 -19.27 -28.21 -1.53
N THR A 2 -20.36 -28.82 -1.03
CA THR A 2 -21.58 -28.11 -0.56
C THR A 2 -21.40 -27.25 0.71
N LEU A 3 -20.57 -27.68 1.66
CA LEU A 3 -20.34 -26.93 2.91
C LEU A 3 -19.67 -25.56 2.64
N LEU A 4 -18.62 -25.53 1.81
CA LEU A 4 -17.92 -24.29 1.47
C LEU A 4 -18.84 -23.33 0.71
N SER A 5 -19.64 -23.83 -0.25
CA SER A 5 -20.61 -22.99 -0.96
C SER A 5 -21.66 -22.42 -0.01
N LEU A 6 -22.15 -23.21 0.96
CA LEU A 6 -23.07 -22.77 2.01
C LEU A 6 -22.44 -21.76 2.97
N LEU A 7 -21.17 -21.92 3.31
CA LEU A 7 -20.42 -20.96 4.13
C LEU A 7 -20.24 -19.63 3.41
N LEU A 8 -19.93 -19.64 2.11
CA LEU A 8 -19.76 -18.43 1.29
C LEU A 8 -21.07 -17.70 0.99
N THR A 9 -22.24 -18.33 1.19
CA THR A 9 -23.52 -17.62 1.18
C THR A 9 -23.73 -16.70 2.39
N TYR A 10 -22.99 -16.88 3.49
CA TYR A 10 -23.06 -15.96 4.64
C TYR A 10 -22.19 -14.71 4.40
N PRO A 11 -22.75 -13.48 4.51
CA PRO A 11 -22.03 -12.25 4.22
C PRO A 11 -20.75 -12.07 5.05
N ARG A 12 -20.80 -12.39 6.34
CA ARG A 12 -19.66 -12.28 7.26
C ARG A 12 -18.50 -13.20 6.88
N VAL A 13 -18.80 -14.45 6.51
CA VAL A 13 -17.77 -15.44 6.11
C VAL A 13 -17.16 -15.03 4.77
N ARG A 14 -17.98 -14.55 3.83
CA ARG A 14 -17.51 -14.00 2.56
C ARG A 14 -16.60 -12.79 2.77
N GLN A 15 -16.97 -11.87 3.67
CA GLN A 15 -16.16 -10.70 4.02
C GLN A 15 -14.81 -11.11 4.64
N CYS A 16 -14.80 -11.99 5.63
CA CYS A 16 -13.54 -12.48 6.22
C CYS A 16 -12.64 -13.19 5.20
N SER A 17 -13.22 -14.02 4.33
CA SER A 17 -12.47 -14.71 3.28
C SER A 17 -11.86 -13.72 2.28
N MET A 18 -12.60 -12.66 1.91
CA MET A 18 -12.09 -11.60 1.04
C MET A 18 -10.95 -10.83 1.71
N GLN A 19 -11.07 -10.48 3.00
CA GLN A 19 -10.01 -9.80 3.74
C GLN A 19 -8.72 -10.60 3.79
N GLN A 20 -8.79 -11.91 4.06
CA GLN A 20 -7.63 -12.79 4.03
C GLN A 20 -7.03 -12.95 2.63
N SER A 21 -7.85 -12.87 1.59
CA SER A 21 -7.35 -12.88 0.22
C SER A 21 -6.58 -11.60 -0.10
N LEU A 22 -7.07 -10.44 0.35
CA LEU A 22 -6.45 -9.15 0.11
C LEU A 22 -5.08 -9.02 0.79
N THR A 23 -4.88 -9.58 1.99
CA THR A 23 -3.54 -9.58 2.63
C THR A 23 -2.49 -10.31 1.79
N ILE A 24 -2.88 -11.21 0.89
CA ILE A 24 -1.99 -11.97 0.01
C ILE A 24 -1.93 -11.35 -1.40
N LEU A 25 -3.08 -10.93 -1.93
CA LEU A 25 -3.18 -10.43 -3.30
C LEU A 25 -2.63 -9.03 -3.45
N VAL A 26 -2.93 -8.14 -2.49
CA VAL A 26 -2.54 -6.74 -2.59
C VAL A 26 -1.01 -6.66 -2.68
N PRO A 27 -0.20 -7.38 -1.86
CA PRO A 27 1.26 -7.45 -2.02
C PRO A 27 1.83 -7.75 -3.39
N ARG A 28 1.07 -8.44 -4.26
CA ARG A 28 1.48 -8.70 -5.64
C ARG A 28 1.45 -7.46 -6.53
N VAL A 29 0.82 -6.37 -6.07
CA VAL A 29 0.77 -5.09 -6.77
C VAL A 29 2.10 -4.32 -6.61
N TRP A 30 2.92 -4.64 -5.61
CA TRP A 30 4.08 -3.81 -5.24
C TRP A 30 5.09 -3.64 -6.38
N PRO A 31 5.39 -4.68 -7.19
CA PRO A 31 6.28 -4.53 -8.34
C PRO A 31 5.79 -3.52 -9.37
N PHE A 32 4.47 -3.39 -9.55
CA PHE A 32 3.90 -2.50 -10.55
C PHE A 32 4.00 -1.03 -10.16
N LEU A 33 4.14 -0.71 -8.86
CA LEU A 33 4.36 0.65 -8.38
C LEU A 33 5.68 1.26 -8.86
N ARG A 34 6.64 0.41 -9.28
CA ARG A 34 7.95 0.85 -9.80
C ARG A 34 8.17 0.44 -11.25
N HIS A 35 7.10 0.09 -11.94
CA HIS A 35 7.18 -0.31 -13.34
C HIS A 35 7.72 0.85 -14.20
N THR A 36 8.49 0.54 -15.24
CA THR A 36 9.09 1.55 -16.12
C THR A 36 8.05 2.38 -16.88
N ILE A 37 6.95 1.73 -17.28
CA ILE A 37 5.81 2.37 -17.96
C ILE A 37 4.91 3.11 -16.95
N SER A 38 4.78 4.43 -17.10
CA SER A 38 3.99 5.28 -16.20
C SER A 38 2.52 4.90 -16.08
N SER A 39 1.88 4.47 -17.18
CA SER A 39 0.49 4.02 -17.16
C SER A 39 0.28 2.77 -16.28
N VAL A 40 1.29 1.89 -16.20
CA VAL A 40 1.24 0.71 -15.33
C VAL A 40 1.33 1.12 -13.85
N ARG A 41 2.22 2.07 -13.50
CA ARG A 41 2.31 2.62 -12.14
C ARG A 41 1.00 3.28 -11.72
N ARG A 42 0.44 4.11 -12.60
CA ARG A 42 -0.86 4.75 -12.39
C ARG A 42 -1.97 3.73 -12.16
N ALA A 43 -2.09 2.72 -13.02
CA ALA A 43 -3.12 1.68 -12.86
C ALA A 43 -2.97 0.89 -11.55
N ALA A 44 -1.74 0.63 -11.11
CA ALA A 44 -1.48 0.01 -9.81
C ALA A 44 -1.97 0.89 -8.65
N LEU A 45 -1.68 2.19 -8.69
CA LEU A 45 -2.14 3.15 -7.68
C LEU A 45 -3.67 3.34 -7.70
N GLU A 46 -4.30 3.42 -8.88
CA GLU A 46 -5.77 3.49 -9.01
C GLU A 46 -6.44 2.22 -8.44
N THR A 47 -5.80 1.06 -8.61
CA THR A 47 -6.24 -0.20 -8.00
C THR A 47 -6.19 -0.11 -6.48
N LEU A 48 -5.08 0.35 -5.91
CA LEU A 48 -4.94 0.53 -4.46
C LEU A 48 -5.97 1.53 -3.92
N PHE A 49 -6.12 2.67 -4.58
CA PHE A 49 -7.12 3.68 -4.22
C PHE A 49 -8.53 3.08 -4.19
N THR A 50 -8.91 2.37 -5.26
CA THR A 50 -10.23 1.74 -5.37
C THR A 50 -10.48 0.72 -4.25
N LEU A 51 -9.46 -0.06 -3.88
CA LEU A 51 -9.56 -1.05 -2.80
C LEU A 51 -9.73 -0.38 -1.43
N LEU A 52 -9.03 0.73 -1.20
CA LEU A 52 -9.11 1.49 0.04
C LEU A 52 -10.43 2.25 0.15
N SER A 53 -10.84 3.02 -0.87
CA SER A 53 -12.06 3.83 -0.83
C SER A 53 -13.36 3.01 -0.79
N LYS A 54 -13.32 1.73 -1.18
CA LYS A 54 -14.46 0.81 -1.09
C LYS A 54 -14.44 -0.07 0.16
N ALA A 55 -13.43 0.06 1.01
CA ALA A 55 -13.41 -0.64 2.28
C ALA A 55 -14.37 0.08 3.24
N ASP A 56 -15.41 -0.61 3.70
CA ASP A 56 -16.14 -0.17 4.89
C ASP A 56 -15.19 -0.18 6.09
N GLU A 57 -15.34 0.75 7.03
CA GLU A 57 -14.49 0.86 8.24
C GLU A 57 -14.41 -0.48 9.02
N SER A 58 -15.49 -1.25 9.03
CA SER A 58 -15.54 -2.58 9.66
C SER A 58 -14.80 -3.67 8.90
N CYS A 59 -14.47 -3.43 7.62
CA CYS A 59 -13.89 -4.39 6.69
C CYS A 59 -12.41 -4.14 6.35
N ALA A 60 -11.81 -3.04 6.81
CA ALA A 60 -10.42 -2.67 6.52
C ALA A 60 -9.36 -3.47 7.31
N MET A 61 -9.74 -4.52 8.04
CA MET A 61 -8.83 -5.34 8.86
C MET A 61 -7.69 -5.99 8.06
N TRP A 62 -7.87 -6.19 6.76
CA TRP A 62 -6.84 -6.70 5.85
C TRP A 62 -5.66 -5.73 5.65
N ILE A 63 -5.83 -4.45 5.97
CA ILE A 63 -4.77 -3.45 5.87
C ILE A 63 -3.72 -3.70 6.95
N ASN A 64 -4.15 -4.00 8.18
CA ASN A 64 -3.25 -4.05 9.35
C ASN A 64 -2.00 -4.93 9.14
N PRO A 65 -2.09 -6.17 8.61
CA PRO A 65 -0.92 -7.03 8.43
C PRO A 65 0.07 -6.52 7.38
N ILE A 66 -0.35 -5.65 6.46
CA ILE A 66 0.47 -5.15 5.34
C ILE A 66 0.68 -3.63 5.39
N LEU A 67 0.18 -2.96 6.43
CA LEU A 67 0.14 -1.50 6.56
C LEU A 67 1.55 -0.90 6.47
N GLN A 68 2.51 -1.49 7.18
CA GLN A 68 3.90 -1.05 7.17
C GLN A 68 4.50 -1.09 5.77
N ASP A 69 4.30 -2.19 5.05
CA ASP A 69 4.82 -2.31 3.68
C ASP A 69 4.14 -1.32 2.75
N MET A 70 2.81 -1.18 2.85
CA MET A 70 2.07 -0.23 2.02
C MET A 70 2.54 1.22 2.25
N LEU A 71 2.71 1.65 3.50
CA LEU A 71 3.25 2.96 3.83
C LEU A 71 4.65 3.15 3.22
N ARG A 72 5.55 2.18 3.42
CA ARG A 72 6.92 2.27 2.87
C ARG A 72 6.92 2.31 1.33
N HIS A 73 6.05 1.55 0.67
CA HIS A 73 5.91 1.58 -0.78
C HIS A 73 5.36 2.91 -1.29
N MET A 74 4.35 3.48 -0.64
CA MET A 74 3.81 4.79 -1.02
C MET A 74 4.81 5.91 -0.81
N PHE A 75 5.50 5.92 0.33
CA PHE A 75 6.55 6.90 0.62
C PHE A 75 7.68 6.84 -0.42
N GLN A 76 8.18 5.64 -0.71
CA GLN A 76 9.23 5.47 -1.70
C GLN A 76 8.74 5.82 -3.12
N SER A 77 7.50 5.49 -3.47
CA SER A 77 6.93 5.88 -4.77
C SER A 77 6.87 7.40 -4.90
N CYS A 78 6.53 8.11 -3.81
CA CYS A 78 6.51 9.57 -3.78
C CYS A 78 7.89 10.18 -4.06
N ILE A 79 8.96 9.67 -3.44
CA ILE A 79 10.32 10.19 -3.64
C ILE A 79 10.84 9.93 -5.06
N LEU A 80 10.46 8.81 -5.67
CA LEU A 80 11.03 8.35 -6.94
C LEU A 80 10.19 8.75 -8.17
N GLU A 81 8.94 9.17 -7.98
CA GLU A 81 8.07 9.54 -9.08
C GLU A 81 8.37 10.96 -9.58
N SER A 82 8.38 11.12 -10.90
CA SER A 82 8.63 12.41 -11.57
C SER A 82 7.40 12.94 -12.29
N ASN A 83 6.39 12.09 -12.50
CA ASN A 83 5.13 12.49 -13.12
C ASN A 83 4.19 13.10 -12.07
N GLU A 84 3.83 14.38 -12.26
CA GLU A 84 2.97 15.13 -11.34
C GLU A 84 1.59 14.52 -11.14
N GLU A 85 0.94 14.02 -12.20
CA GLU A 85 -0.38 13.36 -12.06
C GLU A 85 -0.31 12.11 -11.19
N ILE A 86 0.80 11.36 -11.30
CA ILE A 86 1.02 10.16 -10.47
C ILE A 86 1.35 10.56 -9.03
N LEU A 87 2.11 11.63 -8.81
CA LEU A 87 2.39 12.16 -7.46
C LEU A 87 1.10 12.57 -6.74
N GLU A 88 0.19 13.27 -7.42
CA GLU A 88 -1.12 13.61 -6.88
C GLU A 88 -1.91 12.35 -6.49
N LEU A 89 -1.85 11.31 -7.31
CA LEU A 89 -2.52 10.05 -7.03
C LEU A 89 -1.87 9.29 -5.85
N ILE A 90 -0.54 9.29 -5.74
CA ILE A 90 0.17 8.74 -4.57
C ILE A 90 -0.28 9.44 -3.30
N GLN A 91 -0.40 10.77 -3.32
CA GLN A 91 -0.90 11.54 -2.18
C GLN A 91 -2.33 11.14 -1.82
N LYS A 92 -3.22 10.95 -2.81
CA LYS A 92 -4.60 10.49 -2.58
C LYS A 92 -4.62 9.10 -1.93
N VAL A 93 -3.84 8.15 -2.44
CA VAL A 93 -3.72 6.80 -1.87
C VAL A 93 -3.18 6.86 -0.44
N TRP A 94 -2.17 7.68 -0.19
CA TRP A 94 -1.60 7.87 1.15
C TRP A 94 -2.65 8.38 2.14
N MET A 95 -3.40 9.42 1.77
CA MET A 95 -4.43 9.99 2.63
C MET A 95 -5.56 8.99 2.91
N GLU A 96 -6.00 8.25 1.90
CA GLU A 96 -7.02 7.21 2.07
C GLU A 96 -6.51 6.03 2.94
N LEU A 97 -5.24 5.65 2.80
CA LEU A 97 -4.66 4.62 3.66
C LEU A 97 -4.68 5.05 5.14
N LEU A 98 -4.35 6.32 5.41
CA LEU A 98 -4.36 6.87 6.76
C LEU A 98 -5.76 7.02 7.34
N SER A 99 -6.78 7.31 6.52
CA SER A 99 -8.17 7.37 7.00
C SER A 99 -8.73 6.00 7.37
N GLN A 100 -8.29 4.94 6.67
CA GLN A 100 -8.77 3.57 6.88
C GLN A 100 -8.07 2.84 8.05
N ALA A 101 -6.83 3.22 8.37
CA ALA A 101 -6.04 2.55 9.40
C ALA A 101 -6.17 3.23 10.78
N PRO A 102 -6.42 2.50 11.88
CA PRO A 102 -6.46 3.12 13.20
C PRO A 102 -5.09 3.72 13.57
N HIS A 103 -5.11 4.94 14.12
CA HIS A 103 -3.91 5.74 14.43
C HIS A 103 -2.79 4.97 15.14
N GLN A 104 -3.13 4.11 16.10
CA GLN A 104 -2.16 3.30 16.84
C GLN A 104 -1.36 2.34 15.94
N PHE A 105 -2.00 1.77 14.90
CA PHE A 105 -1.34 0.89 13.95
C PHE A 105 -0.47 1.69 12.98
N VAL A 106 -0.92 2.87 12.56
CA VAL A 106 -0.12 3.78 11.73
C VAL A 106 1.17 4.18 12.45
N VAL A 107 1.09 4.57 13.71
CA VAL A 107 2.26 4.94 14.52
C VAL A 107 3.21 3.75 14.66
N ALA A 108 2.69 2.58 15.03
CA ALA A 108 3.52 1.37 15.17
C ALA A 108 4.20 0.96 13.86
N ALA A 109 3.49 1.04 12.73
CA ALA A 109 4.00 0.68 11.41
C ALA A 109 5.04 1.68 10.87
N SER A 110 4.89 2.97 11.19
CA SER A 110 5.74 4.05 10.66
C SER A 110 6.97 4.33 11.53
N CYS A 111 6.85 4.21 12.86
CA CYS A 111 7.88 4.60 13.82
C CYS A 111 9.28 4.01 13.53
N PRO A 112 9.43 2.70 13.21
CA PRO A 112 10.74 2.12 12.89
C PRO A 112 11.44 2.74 11.68
N TRP A 113 10.69 3.39 10.78
CA TRP A 113 11.19 3.91 9.50
C TRP A 113 11.27 5.43 9.46
N MET A 114 10.68 6.13 10.43
CA MET A 114 10.59 7.59 10.46
C MET A 114 11.97 8.25 10.33
N GLY A 115 12.99 7.73 11.02
CA GLY A 115 14.36 8.25 10.92
C GLY A 115 14.94 8.13 9.51
N ALA A 116 14.73 6.98 8.84
CA ALA A 116 15.17 6.77 7.46
C ALA A 116 14.41 7.69 6.48
N TRP A 117 13.09 7.84 6.67
CA TRP A 117 12.27 8.73 5.85
C TRP A 117 12.68 10.19 5.97
N LEU A 118 12.94 10.67 7.19
CA LEU A 118 13.45 12.02 7.43
C LEU A 118 14.83 12.22 6.76
N CYS A 119 15.72 11.22 6.86
CA CYS A 119 17.02 11.27 6.21
C CYS A 119 16.89 11.41 4.67
N LEU A 120 16.00 10.62 4.06
CA LEU A 120 15.74 10.69 2.62
C LEU A 120 15.12 12.02 2.18
N MET A 121 14.22 12.60 2.98
CA MET A 121 13.62 13.92 2.67
C MET A 121 14.60 15.09 2.83
N MET A 122 15.57 14.96 3.74
CA MET A 122 16.58 16.00 4.01
C MET A 122 17.79 15.91 3.08
N GLN A 123 17.88 14.87 2.25
CA GLN A 123 18.99 14.66 1.34
C GLN A 123 19.02 15.74 0.25
N ALA A 124 20.17 16.37 0.04
CA ALA A 124 20.32 17.41 -0.98
C ALA A 124 20.06 16.83 -2.39
N SER A 125 19.45 17.65 -3.25
CA SER A 125 19.24 17.29 -4.65
C SER A 125 20.56 16.88 -5.29
N GLN A 126 20.58 15.77 -6.03
CA GLN A 126 21.73 15.17 -6.73
C GLN A 126 22.70 14.29 -5.91
N ILE A 127 22.44 14.04 -4.62
CA ILE A 127 23.13 12.94 -3.92
C ILE A 127 22.40 11.64 -4.27
N PRO A 128 23.09 10.57 -4.72
CA PRO A 128 22.45 9.28 -4.99
C PRO A 128 21.80 8.73 -3.72
N ILE A 129 20.55 8.26 -3.84
CA ILE A 129 19.83 7.64 -2.74
C ILE A 129 20.52 6.32 -2.38
N ASP A 130 20.79 6.10 -1.09
CA ASP A 130 21.30 4.82 -0.62
C ASP A 130 20.24 3.73 -0.87
N VAL A 131 20.59 2.78 -1.74
CA VAL A 131 19.70 1.69 -2.15
C VAL A 131 19.33 0.80 -0.95
N ASN A 132 20.17 0.74 0.09
CA ASN A 132 19.87 -0.03 1.31
C ASN A 132 18.75 0.59 2.15
N MET A 133 18.45 1.87 1.94
CA MET A 133 17.31 2.55 2.59
C MET A 133 16.00 2.32 1.84
N LEU A 134 16.07 1.79 0.61
CA LEU A 134 14.92 1.49 -0.23
C LEU A 134 14.42 0.07 0.02
N LEU A 135 13.11 -0.12 -0.06
CA LEU A 135 12.53 -1.45 -0.09
C LEU A 135 12.94 -2.16 -1.37
N GLU A 136 13.54 -3.34 -1.32
CA GLU A 136 13.64 -4.20 -2.50
C GLU A 136 12.26 -4.78 -2.82
N VAL A 137 11.79 -4.57 -4.05
CA VAL A 137 10.68 -5.37 -4.56
C VAL A 137 11.31 -6.68 -5.03
N LYS A 138 11.04 -7.79 -4.35
CA LYS A 138 11.33 -9.11 -4.93
C LYS A 138 10.51 -9.25 -6.22
N ALA A 139 11.19 -9.32 -7.35
CA ALA A 139 10.57 -9.72 -8.61
C ALA A 139 9.97 -11.12 -8.40
N LEU A 140 8.70 -11.28 -8.81
CA LEU A 140 8.04 -12.58 -8.88
C LEU A 140 8.70 -13.46 -9.95
#